data_AF-A0A3M1RMJ5-F1
#
_entry.id   AF-A0A3M1RMJ5-F1
#
_cell.length_a   1.000
_cell.length_b   1.000
_cell.length_c   1.000
_cell.angle_alpha   90.00
_cell.angle_beta   90.00
_cell.angle_gamma   90.00
#
_symmetry.space_group_name_H-M   'P 1'
#
loop_
_entity.id
_entity.type
_entity.pdbx_description
1 polymer ?
#
loop_
_entity_poly.entity_id
_entity_poly.type
_entity_poly.pdbx_seq_one_letter_code
_entity_poly.pdbx_strand_id
1 'polypeptide(L)'
;VGISPVNIILKLILSVKKEKPPKNIKVVWNGEGEWKITLDVFRDLGIGFAGALAGIYLLLVIETSSFIMPLIIMISIPFTLIGILPGFFILNLIANKPVSGYDNPVFFSATAMIGMIALSGIVVRNAIILIDFIRNSIKEGKELRIALLESGAVRFRPILLTAGTSLLGNVVITLDPIFSGLAWSIIFGIFASTIFTMLFIPIVFNLIYGEKSVKTEK
;
A
#
# COMPACT_ATOMS: atom_id res chain seq x y z
N VAL A 1 -4.20 -20.00 -20.60
CA VAL A 1 -5.50 -19.66 -19.97
C VAL A 1 -5.24 -18.57 -18.96
N GLY A 2 -5.62 -17.32 -19.25
CA GLY A 2 -5.37 -16.14 -18.40
C GLY A 2 -6.67 -15.52 -17.85
N ILE A 3 -7.76 -16.29 -17.83
CA ILE A 3 -9.06 -15.80 -17.36
C ILE A 3 -9.11 -16.03 -15.85
N SER A 4 -9.34 -14.97 -15.07
CA SER A 4 -9.46 -15.10 -13.61
C SER A 4 -10.57 -16.08 -13.22
N PRO A 5 -10.41 -16.84 -12.12
CA PRO A 5 -11.44 -17.78 -11.65
C PRO A 5 -12.82 -17.13 -11.51
N VAL A 6 -12.84 -15.84 -11.13
CA VAL A 6 -14.03 -14.99 -11.03
C VAL A 6 -14.79 -14.94 -12.35
N ASN A 7 -14.09 -14.64 -13.43
CA ASN A 7 -14.69 -14.47 -14.75
C ASN A 7 -15.23 -15.80 -15.29
N ILE A 8 -14.56 -16.92 -14.99
CA ILE A 8 -15.02 -18.25 -15.39
C ILE A 8 -16.30 -18.62 -14.63
N ILE A 9 -16.31 -18.46 -13.30
CA ILE A 9 -17.48 -18.78 -12.46
C ILE A 9 -18.67 -17.92 -12.86
N LEU A 10 -18.48 -16.61 -13.07
CA LEU A 10 -19.53 -15.71 -13.51
C LEU A 10 -20.09 -16.14 -14.87
N LYS A 11 -19.22 -16.48 -15.83
CA LYS A 11 -19.62 -16.95 -17.16
C LYS A 11 -20.40 -18.26 -17.07
N LEU A 12 -19.99 -19.18 -16.19
CA LEU A 12 -20.63 -20.48 -16.00
C LEU A 12 -22.02 -20.34 -15.35
N ILE A 13 -22.16 -19.48 -14.34
CA ILE A 13 -23.45 -19.14 -13.73
C ILE A 13 -24.39 -18.51 -14.76
N LEU A 14 -23.89 -17.57 -15.56
CA LEU A 14 -24.67 -16.90 -16.60
C LEU A 14 -25.12 -17.88 -17.70
N SER A 15 -24.24 -18.78 -18.14
CA SER A 15 -24.58 -19.81 -19.13
C SER A 15 -25.63 -20.78 -18.61
N VAL A 16 -25.50 -21.29 -17.38
CA VAL A 16 -26.49 -22.19 -16.77
C VAL A 16 -27.85 -21.51 -16.59
N LYS A 17 -27.87 -20.22 -16.23
CA LYS A 17 -29.10 -19.44 -16.12
C LYS A 17 -29.77 -19.20 -17.48
N LYS A 18 -28.98 -19.08 -18.55
CA LYS A 18 -29.46 -18.81 -19.91
C LYS A 18 -29.97 -20.06 -20.62
N GLU A 19 -29.27 -21.18 -20.52
CA GLU A 19 -29.63 -22.42 -21.24
C GLU A 19 -30.64 -23.29 -20.51
N LYS A 20 -30.90 -23.04 -19.20
CA LYS A 20 -31.78 -23.80 -18.29
C LYS A 20 -31.57 -25.33 -18.40
N PRO A 21 -30.96 -25.98 -17.39
CA PRO A 21 -30.71 -27.41 -17.46
C PRO A 21 -32.00 -28.21 -17.73
N PRO A 22 -31.91 -29.34 -18.46
CA PRO A 22 -33.07 -30.18 -18.75
C PRO A 22 -33.77 -30.58 -17.44
N LYS A 23 -35.10 -30.73 -17.48
CA LYS A 23 -35.98 -30.82 -16.29
C LYS A 23 -35.58 -31.88 -15.24
N ASN A 24 -34.76 -32.87 -15.60
CA ASN A 24 -34.27 -33.92 -14.70
C ASN A 24 -32.89 -33.64 -14.06
N ILE A 25 -32.23 -32.53 -14.39
CA ILE A 25 -30.92 -32.15 -13.84
C ILE A 25 -31.09 -30.92 -12.97
N LYS A 26 -30.79 -31.07 -11.67
CA LYS A 26 -30.65 -29.94 -10.74
C LYS A 26 -29.18 -29.58 -10.60
N VAL A 27 -28.80 -28.37 -10.99
CA VAL A 27 -27.48 -27.82 -10.71
C VAL A 27 -27.48 -27.31 -9.27
N VAL A 28 -26.68 -27.94 -8.42
CA VAL A 28 -26.48 -27.51 -7.03
C VAL A 28 -25.12 -26.86 -6.93
N TRP A 29 -25.10 -25.59 -6.53
CA TRP A 29 -23.87 -24.86 -6.26
C TRP A 29 -23.49 -25.11 -4.80
N ASN A 30 -22.53 -26.00 -4.56
CA ASN A 30 -22.14 -26.41 -3.20
C ASN A 30 -21.38 -25.32 -2.42
N GLY A 31 -21.17 -24.14 -2.98
CA GLY A 31 -20.58 -22.99 -2.27
C GLY A 31 -19.08 -23.10 -1.97
N GLU A 32 -18.44 -24.25 -2.19
CA GLU A 32 -17.00 -24.52 -1.98
C GLU A 32 -16.10 -24.10 -3.16
N GLY A 33 -16.59 -23.25 -4.05
CA GLY A 33 -15.79 -22.81 -5.19
C GLY A 33 -14.57 -21.99 -4.75
N GLU A 34 -13.48 -22.06 -5.53
CA GLU A 34 -12.26 -21.24 -5.42
C GLU A 34 -12.55 -19.74 -5.17
N TRP A 35 -13.69 -19.24 -5.66
CA TRP A 35 -14.17 -17.88 -5.41
C TRP A 35 -14.48 -17.59 -3.95
N LYS A 36 -15.20 -18.47 -3.25
CA LYS A 36 -15.55 -18.26 -1.84
C LYS A 36 -14.27 -18.28 -0.99
N ILE A 37 -13.38 -19.23 -1.26
CA ILE A 37 -12.07 -19.34 -0.60
C ILE A 37 -11.27 -18.05 -0.81
N THR A 38 -11.21 -17.54 -2.05
CA THR A 38 -10.53 -16.28 -2.35
C THR A 38 -11.15 -15.12 -1.57
N LEU A 39 -12.48 -14.98 -1.56
CA LEU A 39 -13.15 -13.91 -0.82
C LEU A 39 -12.92 -14.00 0.69
N ASP A 40 -12.99 -15.20 1.27
CA ASP A 40 -12.74 -15.43 2.69
C ASP A 40 -11.29 -15.04 3.05
N VAL A 41 -10.30 -15.46 2.25
CA VAL A 41 -8.90 -15.07 2.43
C VAL A 41 -8.71 -13.56 2.34
N PHE A 42 -9.31 -12.90 1.35
CA PHE A 42 -9.22 -11.44 1.20
C PHE A 42 -9.88 -10.71 2.37
N ARG A 43 -11.03 -11.19 2.86
CA ARG A 43 -11.70 -10.64 4.05
C ARG A 43 -10.81 -10.78 5.27
N ASP A 44 -10.26 -11.96 5.50
CA ASP A 44 -9.47 -12.26 6.69
C ASP A 44 -8.15 -11.47 6.67
N LEU A 45 -7.52 -11.31 5.50
CA LEU A 45 -6.37 -10.40 5.31
C LEU A 45 -6.75 -8.92 5.50
N GLY A 46 -7.94 -8.51 5.08
CA GLY A 46 -8.46 -7.15 5.30
C GLY A 46 -8.67 -6.85 6.78
N ILE A 47 -9.22 -7.81 7.53
CA ILE A 47 -9.35 -7.71 9.00
C ILE A 47 -7.96 -7.69 9.64
N GLY A 48 -7.04 -8.55 9.17
CA GLY A 48 -5.65 -8.55 9.61
C GLY A 48 -4.95 -7.21 9.36
N PHE A 49 -5.19 -6.58 8.21
CA PHE A 49 -4.67 -5.25 7.90
C PHE A 49 -5.23 -4.18 8.85
N ALA A 50 -6.54 -4.21 9.14
CA ALA A 50 -7.13 -3.31 10.13
C ALA A 50 -6.52 -3.50 11.53
N GLY A 51 -6.28 -4.75 11.93
CA GLY A 51 -5.57 -5.07 13.17
C GLY A 51 -4.13 -4.54 13.18
N ALA A 52 -3.40 -4.67 12.06
CA ALA A 52 -2.06 -4.12 11.90
C ALA A 52 -2.05 -2.59 12.00
N LEU A 53 -3.02 -1.90 11.37
CA LEU A 53 -3.17 -0.44 11.47
C LEU A 53 -3.45 0.00 12.91
N ALA A 54 -4.31 -0.72 13.64
CA ALA A 54 -4.56 -0.45 15.05
C ALA A 54 -3.30 -0.64 15.91
N GLY A 55 -2.55 -1.73 15.68
CA GLY A 55 -1.27 -1.97 16.37
C GLY A 55 -0.24 -0.88 16.08
N ILE A 56 -0.09 -0.48 14.82
CA ILE A 56 0.78 0.64 14.42
C ILE A 56 0.34 1.93 15.11
N TYR A 57 -0.95 2.25 15.12
CA TYR A 57 -1.47 3.45 15.79
C TYR A 57 -1.09 3.47 17.28
N LEU A 58 -1.32 2.37 17.99
CA LEU A 58 -0.98 2.25 19.41
C LEU A 58 0.52 2.45 19.67
N LEU A 59 1.37 1.80 18.87
CA LEU A 59 2.83 1.97 18.96
C LEU A 59 3.24 3.43 18.72
N LEU A 60 2.65 4.09 17.71
CA LEU A 60 2.92 5.49 17.40
C LEU A 60 2.43 6.44 18.49
N VAL A 61 1.28 6.18 19.13
CA VAL A 61 0.79 6.98 20.26
C VAL A 61 1.79 6.93 21.41
N ILE A 62 2.32 5.74 21.72
CA ILE A 62 3.33 5.55 22.77
C ILE A 62 4.61 6.29 22.41
N GLU A 63 5.12 6.11 21.18
CA GLU A 63 6.37 6.71 20.72
C GLU A 63 6.29 8.25 20.66
N THR A 64 5.24 8.78 20.03
CA THR A 64 5.13 10.23 19.78
C THR A 64 4.58 11.00 20.98
N SER A 65 4.05 10.30 22.00
CA SER A 65 3.33 10.85 23.15
C SER A 65 2.21 11.83 22.75
N SER A 66 1.52 11.54 21.63
CA SER A 66 0.48 12.38 21.06
C SER A 66 -0.55 11.54 20.31
N PHE A 67 -1.82 11.95 20.32
CA PHE A 67 -2.89 11.27 19.59
C PHE A 67 -3.05 11.76 18.14
N ILE A 68 -2.60 12.98 17.84
CA ILE A 68 -2.72 13.60 16.52
C ILE A 68 -1.53 13.21 15.62
N MET A 69 -0.33 13.11 16.19
CA MET A 69 0.87 12.79 15.43
C MET A 69 0.80 11.44 14.70
N PRO A 70 0.33 10.37 15.35
CA PRO A 70 0.13 9.07 14.70
C PRO A 70 -0.81 9.16 13.50
N LEU A 71 -1.88 9.95 13.59
CA LEU A 71 -2.81 10.13 12.48
C LEU A 71 -2.14 10.81 11.28
N ILE A 72 -1.31 11.83 11.52
CA ILE A 72 -0.54 12.50 10.46
C ILE A 72 0.42 11.51 9.78
N ILE A 73 1.08 10.66 10.56
CA ILE A 73 1.97 9.60 10.04
C ILE A 73 1.18 8.58 9.21
N MET A 74 0.02 8.15 9.70
CA MET A 74 -0.80 7.11 9.06
C MET A 74 -1.50 7.58 7.78
N ILE A 75 -1.64 8.89 7.56
CA ILE A 75 -2.12 9.44 6.28
C ILE A 75 -1.22 9.00 5.11
N SER A 76 0.05 8.71 5.36
CA SER A 76 0.95 8.15 4.34
C SER A 76 0.54 6.74 3.86
N ILE A 77 -0.22 5.98 4.65
CA ILE A 77 -0.63 4.61 4.30
C ILE A 77 -1.66 4.59 3.17
N PRO A 78 -2.77 5.36 3.19
CA PRO A 78 -3.66 5.50 2.03
C PRO A 78 -2.95 5.94 0.74
N PHE A 79 -1.92 6.78 0.83
CA PHE A 79 -1.13 7.18 -0.35
C PHE A 79 -0.38 6.01 -1.00
N THR A 80 -0.06 4.96 -0.24
CA THR A 80 0.51 3.74 -0.80
C THR A 80 -0.46 3.03 -1.75
N LEU A 81 -1.76 3.04 -1.45
CA LEU A 81 -2.79 2.44 -2.31
C LEU A 81 -2.87 3.15 -3.66
N ILE A 82 -2.72 4.48 -3.63
CA ILE A 82 -2.66 5.33 -4.84
C ILE A 82 -1.43 5.00 -5.68
N GLY A 83 -0.36 4.45 -5.09
CA GLY A 83 0.77 3.91 -5.83
C GLY A 83 0.54 2.50 -6.36
N ILE A 84 0.05 1.60 -5.50
CA ILE A 84 -0.06 0.17 -5.79
C ILE A 84 -1.11 -0.09 -6.88
N LEU A 85 -2.34 0.44 -6.72
CA LEU A 85 -3.43 0.09 -7.63
C LEU A 85 -3.15 0.55 -9.09
N PRO A 86 -2.72 1.80 -9.34
CA PRO A 86 -2.30 2.22 -10.68
C PRO A 86 -1.00 1.55 -11.12
N GLY A 87 -0.09 1.25 -10.19
CA GLY A 87 1.15 0.52 -10.48
C GLY A 87 0.88 -0.85 -11.09
N PHE A 88 -0.03 -1.63 -10.50
CA PHE A 88 -0.49 -2.90 -11.07
C PHE A 88 -1.20 -2.71 -12.42
N PHE A 89 -1.99 -1.67 -12.57
CA PHE A 89 -2.66 -1.37 -13.84
C PHE A 89 -1.65 -1.05 -14.95
N ILE A 90 -0.69 -0.16 -14.69
CA ILE A 90 0.38 0.23 -15.62
C ILE A 90 1.28 -0.97 -15.92
N LEU A 91 1.60 -1.79 -14.91
CA LEU A 91 2.37 -2.99 -15.11
C LEU A 91 1.65 -3.97 -16.03
N ASN A 92 0.35 -4.18 -15.85
CA ASN A 92 -0.43 -4.98 -16.78
C ASN A 92 -0.50 -4.33 -18.18
N LEU A 93 -0.44 -3.01 -18.32
CA LEU A 93 -0.38 -2.38 -19.65
C LEU A 93 0.96 -2.58 -20.35
N ILE A 94 2.09 -2.54 -19.62
CA ILE A 94 3.44 -2.55 -20.20
C ILE A 94 4.06 -3.95 -20.24
N ALA A 95 3.78 -4.76 -19.22
CA ALA A 95 4.41 -6.05 -18.96
C ALA A 95 3.48 -7.25 -19.22
N ASN A 96 2.27 -7.04 -19.78
CA ASN A 96 1.50 -8.10 -20.45
C ASN A 96 2.22 -8.55 -21.74
N LYS A 97 3.44 -9.06 -21.60
CA LYS A 97 4.15 -9.73 -22.68
C LYS A 97 3.67 -11.18 -22.71
N PRO A 98 3.15 -11.67 -23.83
CA PRO A 98 2.71 -13.04 -23.92
C PRO A 98 3.91 -13.98 -23.77
N VAL A 99 3.85 -14.88 -22.78
CA VAL A 99 4.84 -15.96 -22.64
C VAL A 99 4.26 -17.18 -23.35
N SER A 100 4.92 -17.64 -24.42
CA SER A 100 4.43 -18.72 -25.29
C SER A 100 3.02 -18.50 -25.86
N GLY A 101 2.67 -17.25 -26.22
CA GLY A 101 1.40 -16.91 -26.87
C GLY A 101 0.20 -16.73 -25.93
N TYR A 102 0.42 -16.71 -24.61
CA TYR A 102 -0.63 -16.46 -23.61
C TYR A 102 -0.33 -15.21 -22.78
N ASP A 103 -1.34 -14.38 -22.56
CA ASP A 103 -1.26 -13.21 -21.67
C ASP A 103 -0.88 -13.66 -20.24
N ASN A 104 0.08 -12.95 -19.62
CA ASN A 104 0.51 -13.18 -18.24
C ASN A 104 0.21 -11.95 -17.35
N PRO A 105 -1.07 -11.66 -17.08
CA PRO A 105 -1.43 -10.56 -16.23
C PRO A 105 -1.00 -10.81 -14.78
N VAL A 106 -0.36 -9.82 -14.18
CA VAL A 106 -0.02 -9.84 -12.76
C VAL A 106 -1.25 -9.37 -11.99
N PHE A 107 -1.96 -10.33 -11.40
CA PHE A 107 -3.16 -10.03 -10.63
C PHE A 107 -2.83 -9.50 -9.23
N PHE A 108 -3.71 -8.64 -8.72
CA PHE A 108 -3.74 -8.34 -7.30
C PHE A 108 -4.26 -9.57 -6.55
N SER A 109 -3.35 -10.34 -5.97
CA SER A 109 -3.61 -11.60 -5.26
C SER A 109 -3.60 -11.40 -3.73
N ALA A 110 -3.92 -12.46 -2.99
CA ALA A 110 -3.76 -12.48 -1.54
C ALA A 110 -2.31 -12.15 -1.10
N THR A 111 -1.31 -12.58 -1.87
CA THR A 111 0.10 -12.26 -1.59
C THR A 111 0.41 -10.76 -1.77
N ALA A 112 -0.27 -10.07 -2.68
CA ALA A 112 -0.18 -8.61 -2.82
C ALA A 112 -0.76 -7.86 -1.60
N MET A 113 -1.81 -8.37 -0.96
CA MET A 113 -2.32 -7.80 0.30
C MET A 113 -1.31 -7.94 1.43
N ILE A 114 -0.62 -9.08 1.51
CA ILE A 114 0.47 -9.27 2.49
C ILE A 114 1.58 -8.24 2.26
N GLY A 115 1.97 -8.01 1.01
CA GLY A 115 2.96 -6.97 0.68
C GLY A 115 2.51 -5.56 1.04
N MET A 116 1.22 -5.24 0.88
CA MET A 116 0.62 -3.97 1.32
C MET A 116 0.66 -3.81 2.86
N ILE A 117 0.36 -4.88 3.60
CA ILE A 117 0.47 -4.88 5.08
C ILE A 117 1.93 -4.61 5.47
N ALA A 118 2.89 -5.32 4.87
CA ALA A 118 4.32 -5.13 5.15
C ALA A 118 4.79 -3.71 4.81
N LEU A 119 4.32 -3.17 3.69
CA LEU A 119 4.63 -1.81 3.24
C LEU A 119 4.17 -0.75 4.23
N SER A 120 3.01 -0.93 4.88
CA SER A 120 2.49 0.04 5.85
C SER A 120 3.53 0.36 6.95
N GLY A 121 4.25 -0.65 7.44
CA GLY A 121 5.32 -0.48 8.42
C GLY A 121 6.55 0.26 7.87
N ILE A 122 6.95 -0.03 6.63
CA ILE A 122 8.07 0.67 5.96
C ILE A 122 7.74 2.15 5.81
N VAL A 123 6.53 2.46 5.37
CA VAL A 123 6.08 3.83 5.13
C VAL A 123 5.95 4.62 6.44
N VAL A 124 5.40 4.00 7.46
CA VAL A 124 5.31 4.57 8.81
C VAL A 124 6.70 4.89 9.37
N ARG A 125 7.68 3.97 9.19
CA ARG A 125 9.07 4.19 9.60
C ARG A 125 9.68 5.42 8.93
N ASN A 126 9.46 5.61 7.63
CA ASN A 126 10.00 6.76 6.92
C ASN A 126 9.33 8.07 7.38
N ALA A 127 8.02 8.04 7.61
CA ALA A 127 7.22 9.18 8.04
C ALA A 127 7.56 9.64 9.48
N ILE A 128 7.66 8.71 10.44
CA ILE A 128 7.96 9.04 11.84
C ILE A 128 9.34 9.68 11.98
N ILE A 129 10.34 9.13 11.29
CA ILE A 129 11.73 9.61 11.30
C ILE A 129 11.84 11.05 10.77
N LEU A 130 11.06 11.39 9.73
CA LEU A 130 10.98 12.74 9.18
C LEU A 130 10.30 13.70 10.17
N ILE A 131 9.16 13.28 10.71
CA ILE A 131 8.38 14.06 11.68
C ILE A 131 9.18 14.35 12.96
N ASP A 132 9.91 13.38 13.49
CA ASP A 132 10.71 13.59 14.70
C ASP A 132 11.86 14.55 14.46
N PHE A 133 12.46 14.53 13.26
CA PHE A 133 13.50 15.51 12.91
C PHE A 133 12.91 16.93 12.82
N ILE A 134 11.71 17.08 12.25
CA ILE A 134 11.00 18.35 12.20
C ILE A 134 10.71 18.85 13.62
N ARG A 135 10.16 17.99 14.49
CA ARG A 135 9.85 18.35 15.88
C ARG A 135 11.09 18.74 16.67
N ASN A 136 12.19 18.00 16.52
CA ASN A 136 13.44 18.31 17.21
C ASN A 136 14.02 19.64 16.70
N SER A 137 14.00 19.89 15.39
CA SER A 137 14.42 21.17 14.81
C SER A 137 13.60 22.36 15.33
N ILE A 138 12.28 22.19 15.50
CA ILE A 138 11.41 23.22 16.09
C ILE A 138 11.73 23.43 17.58
N LYS A 139 12.00 22.34 18.33
CA LYS A 139 12.40 22.43 19.76
C LYS A 139 13.74 23.15 19.93
N GLU A 140 14.64 23.05 18.96
CA GLU A 140 15.90 23.79 18.90
C GLU A 140 15.70 25.28 18.54
N GLY A 141 14.45 25.73 18.35
CA GLY A 141 14.11 27.13 18.08
C GLY A 141 14.15 27.51 16.59
N LYS A 142 14.34 26.56 15.67
CA LYS A 142 14.33 26.85 14.23
C LYS A 142 12.92 27.20 13.77
N GLU A 143 12.84 28.15 12.84
CA GLU A 143 11.59 28.47 12.15
C GLU A 143 11.05 27.23 11.42
N LEU A 144 9.73 27.03 11.45
CA LEU A 144 9.05 25.88 10.85
C LEU A 144 9.51 25.60 9.42
N ARG A 145 9.63 26.66 8.60
CA ARG A 145 10.04 26.54 7.20
C ARG A 145 11.46 26.01 7.04
N ILE A 146 12.38 26.48 7.89
CA ILE A 146 13.77 26.04 7.90
C ILE A 146 13.84 24.59 8.37
N ALA A 147 13.12 24.26 9.45
CA ALA A 147 13.03 22.90 9.98
C ALA A 147 12.53 21.91 8.91
N LEU A 148 11.48 22.25 8.15
CA LEU A 148 10.95 21.39 7.09
C LEU A 148 11.96 21.13 5.96
N LEU A 149 12.66 22.17 5.51
CA LEU A 149 13.65 22.07 4.44
C LEU A 149 14.86 21.23 4.86
N GLU A 150 15.40 21.50 6.04
CA GLU A 150 16.58 20.79 6.57
C GLU A 150 16.25 19.33 6.86
N SER A 151 15.10 19.06 7.47
CA SER A 151 14.62 17.69 7.73
C SER A 151 14.51 16.88 6.44
N GLY A 152 13.92 17.48 5.39
CA GLY A 152 13.81 16.84 4.09
C GLY A 152 15.18 16.52 3.47
N ALA A 153 16.10 17.49 3.49
CA ALA A 153 17.43 17.34 2.91
C ALA A 153 18.26 16.24 3.62
N VAL A 154 18.25 16.22 4.95
CA VAL A 154 19.02 15.25 5.75
C VAL A 154 18.46 13.83 5.60
N ARG A 155 17.13 13.68 5.52
CA ARG A 155 16.47 12.37 5.44
C ARG A 155 16.39 11.80 4.03
N PHE A 156 16.52 12.62 2.98
CA PHE A 156 16.40 12.16 1.60
C PHE A 156 17.33 11.00 1.27
N ARG A 157 18.63 11.14 1.58
CA ARG A 157 19.63 10.12 1.27
C ARG A 157 19.34 8.79 1.99
N PRO A 158 19.13 8.76 3.33
CA PRO A 158 18.73 7.54 4.02
C PRO A 158 17.46 6.89 3.46
N ILE A 159 16.41 7.67 3.20
CA ILE A 159 15.12 7.16 2.70
C ILE A 159 15.31 6.52 1.31
N LEU A 160 16.05 7.19 0.41
CA LEU A 160 16.36 6.64 -0.92
C LEU A 160 17.18 5.36 -0.85
N LEU A 161 18.15 5.27 0.07
CA LEU A 161 18.95 4.06 0.24
C LEU A 161 18.08 2.91 0.72
N THR A 162 17.24 3.11 1.73
CA THR A 162 16.30 2.08 2.20
C THR A 162 15.33 1.66 1.10
N ALA A 163 14.74 2.62 0.39
CA ALA A 163 13.85 2.35 -0.73
C ALA A 163 14.57 1.54 -1.81
N GLY A 164 15.76 1.97 -2.23
CA GLY A 164 16.57 1.29 -3.24
C GLY A 164 16.93 -0.15 -2.83
N THR A 165 17.36 -0.37 -1.59
CA THR A 165 17.64 -1.72 -1.08
C THR A 165 16.40 -2.61 -1.10
N SER A 166 15.25 -2.10 -0.65
CA SER A 166 14.00 -2.85 -0.68
C SER A 166 13.54 -3.15 -2.11
N LEU A 167 13.68 -2.20 -3.04
CA LEU A 167 13.37 -2.41 -4.46
C LEU A 167 14.22 -3.55 -5.02
N LEU A 168 15.54 -3.47 -4.87
CA LEU A 168 16.48 -4.49 -5.37
C LEU A 168 16.20 -5.88 -4.77
N GLY A 169 15.90 -5.96 -3.47
CA GLY A 169 15.55 -7.22 -2.82
C GLY A 169 14.26 -7.85 -3.36
N ASN A 170 13.25 -7.02 -3.65
CA ASN A 170 11.98 -7.51 -4.19
C ASN A 170 12.06 -7.92 -5.66
N VAL A 171 13.00 -7.40 -6.44
CA VAL A 171 13.20 -7.80 -7.85
C VAL A 171 13.39 -9.33 -7.97
N VAL A 172 14.14 -9.96 -7.06
CA VAL A 172 14.33 -11.42 -7.11
C VAL A 172 13.03 -12.18 -6.86
N ILE A 173 12.18 -11.66 -5.96
CA ILE A 173 10.88 -12.25 -5.63
C ILE A 173 9.90 -12.12 -6.81
N THR A 174 10.04 -11.09 -7.66
CA THR A 174 9.18 -10.95 -8.86
C THR A 174 9.32 -12.10 -9.85
N LEU A 175 10.42 -12.87 -9.79
CA LEU A 175 10.66 -14.03 -10.65
C LEU A 175 9.80 -15.24 -10.27
N ASP A 176 9.28 -15.28 -9.03
CA ASP A 176 8.39 -16.34 -8.57
C ASP A 176 6.92 -15.99 -8.89
N PRO A 177 6.20 -16.80 -9.69
CA PRO A 177 4.80 -16.56 -10.02
C PRO A 177 3.88 -16.42 -8.79
N ILE A 178 4.16 -17.15 -7.70
CA ILE A 178 3.32 -17.18 -6.49
C ILE A 178 3.47 -15.90 -5.67
N PHE A 179 4.71 -15.41 -5.54
CA PHE A 179 5.05 -14.22 -4.73
C PHE A 179 5.21 -12.93 -5.54
N SER A 180 5.08 -13.00 -6.87
CA SER A 180 5.15 -11.84 -7.76
C SER A 180 4.24 -10.69 -7.33
N GLY A 181 3.00 -10.98 -6.92
CA GLY A 181 2.05 -9.97 -6.41
C GLY A 181 2.55 -9.27 -5.15
N LEU A 182 3.17 -10.00 -4.21
CA LEU A 182 3.80 -9.41 -3.02
C LEU A 182 4.91 -8.43 -3.43
N ALA A 183 5.83 -8.87 -4.28
CA ALA A 183 6.98 -8.08 -4.70
C ALA A 183 6.57 -6.79 -5.42
N TRP A 184 5.66 -6.87 -6.38
CA TRP A 184 5.18 -5.71 -7.13
C TRP A 184 4.42 -4.72 -6.25
N SER A 185 3.64 -5.21 -5.27
CA SER A 185 2.96 -4.33 -4.30
C SER A 185 3.95 -3.52 -3.46
N ILE A 186 5.04 -4.14 -3.02
CA ILE A 186 6.09 -3.45 -2.28
C ILE A 186 6.84 -2.49 -3.18
N ILE A 187 7.19 -2.89 -4.41
CA ILE A 187 7.95 -2.05 -5.36
C ILE A 187 7.20 -0.76 -5.68
N PHE A 188 5.96 -0.87 -6.19
CA PHE A 188 5.18 0.31 -6.55
C PHE A 188 4.78 1.12 -5.31
N GLY A 189 4.49 0.44 -4.21
CA GLY A 189 4.13 1.07 -2.97
C GLY A 189 5.27 1.88 -2.35
N ILE A 190 6.49 1.35 -2.31
CA ILE A 190 7.68 2.09 -1.82
C ILE A 190 7.97 3.28 -2.73
N PHE A 191 7.93 3.08 -4.04
CA PHE A 191 8.22 4.15 -4.99
C PHE A 191 7.25 5.33 -4.82
N ALA A 192 5.94 5.05 -4.85
CA ALA A 192 4.92 6.08 -4.68
C ALA A 192 4.99 6.70 -3.28
N SER A 193 5.04 5.88 -2.23
CA SER A 193 5.06 6.37 -0.85
C SER A 193 6.27 7.22 -0.52
N THR A 194 7.44 6.96 -1.11
CA THR A 194 8.63 7.77 -0.91
C THR A 194 8.42 9.19 -1.46
N ILE A 195 7.88 9.30 -2.68
CA ILE A 195 7.55 10.57 -3.31
C ILE A 195 6.47 11.30 -2.51
N PHE A 196 5.37 10.61 -2.18
CA PHE A 196 4.27 11.20 -1.43
C PHE A 196 4.69 11.62 -0.01
N THR A 197 5.41 10.79 0.73
CA THR A 197 5.85 11.11 2.10
C THR A 197 6.72 12.36 2.13
N MET A 198 7.66 12.48 1.18
CA MET A 198 8.60 13.59 1.17
C MET A 198 7.96 14.92 0.78
N LEU A 199 6.91 14.90 -0.06
CA LEU A 199 6.18 16.11 -0.47
C LEU A 199 5.01 16.41 0.47
N PHE A 200 4.23 15.40 0.82
CA PHE A 200 2.95 15.56 1.51
C PHE A 200 3.11 15.83 3.00
N ILE A 201 4.05 15.17 3.68
CA ILE A 201 4.26 15.40 5.13
C ILE A 201 4.64 16.85 5.42
N PRO A 202 5.61 17.48 4.73
CA PRO A 202 5.90 18.89 4.95
C PRO A 202 4.71 19.82 4.72
N ILE A 203 3.88 19.53 3.70
CA ILE A 203 2.69 20.33 3.39
C ILE A 203 1.65 20.22 4.51
N VAL A 204 1.31 19.00 4.95
CA VAL A 204 0.34 18.77 6.02
C VAL A 204 0.83 19.36 7.34
N PHE A 205 2.11 19.17 7.64
CA PHE A 205 2.69 19.72 8.86
C PHE A 205 2.66 21.25 8.84
N ASN A 206 3.00 21.88 7.71
CA ASN A 206 2.89 23.33 7.54
C ASN A 206 1.44 23.83 7.66
N LEU A 207 0.46 23.10 7.13
CA LEU A 207 -0.94 23.48 7.22
C LEU A 207 -1.48 23.41 8.66
N ILE A 208 -1.03 22.43 9.44
CA ILE A 208 -1.47 22.25 10.84
C ILE A 208 -0.72 23.20 11.81
N TYR A 209 0.59 23.42 11.59
CA TYR A 209 1.45 24.14 12.53
C TYR A 209 1.92 25.52 12.05
N GLY A 210 1.74 25.86 10.77
CA GLY A 210 2.19 27.12 10.17
C GLY A 210 1.47 28.36 10.68
N GLU A 211 0.24 28.25 11.17
CA GLU A 211 -0.47 29.39 11.79
C GLU A 211 0.10 29.76 13.17
N LYS A 212 0.78 28.84 13.86
CA LYS A 212 1.35 29.11 15.19
C LYS A 212 2.64 29.93 15.15
N SER A 213 3.38 29.94 14.04
CA SER A 213 4.60 30.75 13.90
C SER A 213 4.33 32.21 13.54
N VAL A 214 3.14 32.55 13.01
CA VAL A 214 2.79 33.93 12.63
C VAL A 214 2.28 34.77 13.82
N LYS A 215 1.90 34.13 14.94
CA LYS A 215 1.34 34.82 16.11
C LYS A 215 2.38 35.25 17.17
N THR A 216 3.65 34.88 17.04
CA THR A 216 4.70 35.24 18.02
C THR A 216 5.45 36.52 17.62
N GLU A 217 5.03 37.20 16.54
CA GLU A 217 5.68 38.41 16.02
C GLU A 217 4.78 39.65 16.10
N LYS A 218 3.93 39.74 17.14
CA LYS A 218 3.25 40.98 17.53
C LYS A 218 3.43 41.27 19.00
#